data_AF-K1SMV9-F1
#
_entry.id   AF-K1SMV9-F1
#
_cell.length_a   1.000
_cell.length_b   1.000
_cell.length_c   1.000
_cell.angle_alpha   90.00
_cell.angle_beta   90.00
_cell.angle_gamma   90.00
#
_symmetry.space_group_name_H-M   'P 1'
#
loop_
_entity.id
_entity.type
_entity.pdbx_description
1 polymer ?
#
loop_
_entity_poly.entity_id
_entity_poly.type
_entity_poly.pdbx_seq_one_letter_code
_entity_poly.pdbx_strand_id
1 'polypeptide(L)'
;MSTIYDVANVKGFIRMCNDGWLQGWHERNGGNLTYRMTEEDVAACRPFFDETPCEWVNMGVQADNLAGEYFITTGSGKFFRNVEPDPIHSIGIVEINDKGDSWRIVWGLADGAKPTSEFPSHFMNHSVRKAATNGANRVIYH
;
A
#
# COMPACT_ATOMS: atom_id res chain seq x y z
N MET A 1 -21.29 -4.84 -11.50
CA MET A 1 -19.93 -4.80 -12.06
C MET A 1 -18.98 -5.03 -10.90
N SER A 2 -17.95 -5.87 -11.05
CA SER A 2 -16.95 -6.07 -9.99
C SER A 2 -16.12 -4.81 -9.83
N THR A 3 -15.84 -4.43 -8.59
CA THR A 3 -14.96 -3.31 -8.25
C THR A 3 -13.63 -3.85 -7.73
N ILE A 4 -12.59 -3.01 -7.70
CA ILE A 4 -11.30 -3.39 -7.10
C ILE A 4 -11.44 -3.78 -5.60
N TYR A 5 -12.48 -3.29 -4.92
CA TYR A 5 -12.78 -3.62 -3.53
C TYR A 5 -13.23 -5.08 -3.33
N ASP A 6 -13.64 -5.75 -4.41
CA ASP A 6 -13.99 -7.17 -4.38
C ASP A 6 -12.76 -8.09 -4.53
N VAL A 7 -11.62 -7.53 -4.94
CA VAL A 7 -10.36 -8.26 -5.12
C VAL A 7 -9.80 -8.65 -3.75
N ALA A 8 -9.43 -9.92 -3.58
CA ALA A 8 -9.26 -10.55 -2.26
C ALA A 8 -8.23 -9.85 -1.36
N ASN A 9 -7.07 -9.46 -1.91
CA ASN A 9 -6.02 -8.73 -1.19
C ASN A 9 -6.45 -7.31 -0.79
N VAL A 10 -7.21 -6.60 -1.64
CA VAL A 10 -7.75 -5.26 -1.32
C VAL A 10 -8.82 -5.36 -0.23
N LYS A 11 -9.74 -6.32 -0.37
CA LYS A 11 -10.76 -6.61 0.64
C LYS A 11 -10.14 -6.99 1.99
N GLY A 12 -9.10 -7.82 1.96
CA GLY A 12 -8.33 -8.20 3.16
C GLY A 12 -7.63 -7.00 3.81
N PHE A 13 -7.05 -6.11 3.01
CA PHE A 13 -6.42 -4.88 3.49
C PHE A 13 -7.42 -3.95 4.18
N ILE A 14 -8.59 -3.73 3.55
CA ILE A 14 -9.68 -2.92 4.11
C ILE A 14 -10.15 -3.52 5.45
N ARG A 15 -10.37 -4.83 5.49
CA ARG A 15 -10.78 -5.54 6.70
C ARG A 15 -9.75 -5.37 7.82
N MET A 16 -8.45 -5.55 7.54
CA MET A 16 -7.40 -5.42 8.56
C MET A 16 -7.34 -3.99 9.15
N CYS A 17 -7.63 -2.97 8.35
CA CYS A 17 -7.76 -1.60 8.84
C CYS A 17 -8.97 -1.44 9.77
N ASN A 18 -10.14 -1.97 9.37
CA ASN A 18 -11.35 -1.90 10.17
C ASN A 18 -11.22 -2.67 11.50
N ASP A 19 -10.64 -3.88 11.45
CA ASP A 19 -10.42 -4.72 12.63
C ASP A 19 -9.52 -3.97 13.64
N GLY A 20 -8.43 -3.32 13.20
CA GLY A 20 -7.58 -2.51 14.07
C GLY A 20 -8.29 -1.29 14.69
N TRP A 21 -9.16 -0.63 13.93
CA TRP A 21 -10.01 0.44 14.44
C TRP A 21 -10.97 -0.08 15.52
N LEU A 22 -11.67 -1.19 15.27
CA LEU A 22 -12.64 -1.78 16.20
C LEU A 22 -11.99 -2.29 17.49
N GLN A 23 -10.71 -2.69 17.44
CA GLN A 23 -9.92 -3.04 18.63
C GLN A 23 -9.47 -1.81 19.43
N GLY A 24 -9.68 -0.59 18.92
CA GLY A 24 -9.28 0.65 19.58
C GLY A 24 -7.78 0.94 19.52
N TRP A 25 -7.04 0.33 18.59
CA TRP A 25 -5.59 0.54 18.47
C TRP A 25 -5.22 1.85 17.77
N HIS A 26 -6.11 2.36 16.92
CA HIS A 26 -5.81 3.42 15.95
C HIS A 26 -6.70 4.64 16.13
N GLU A 27 -6.32 5.51 17.06
CA GLU A 27 -6.98 6.80 17.23
C GLU A 27 -6.58 7.80 16.13
N ARG A 28 -7.55 8.54 15.59
CA ARG A 28 -7.34 9.54 14.53
C ARG A 28 -6.56 8.93 13.33
N ASN A 29 -5.34 9.42 13.09
CA ASN A 29 -4.44 9.00 12.02
C ASN A 29 -3.23 8.21 12.55
N GLY A 30 -3.32 7.74 13.81
CA GLY A 30 -2.35 6.80 14.38
C GLY A 30 -2.50 5.43 13.73
N GLY A 31 -1.37 4.84 13.37
CA GLY A 31 -1.29 3.56 12.68
C GLY A 31 -1.17 3.68 11.16
N ASN A 32 -0.50 2.71 10.55
CA ASN A 32 -0.37 2.60 9.10
C ASN A 32 -0.09 1.17 8.67
N LEU A 33 -0.51 0.84 7.45
CA LEU A 33 -0.43 -0.51 6.92
C LEU A 33 0.14 -0.47 5.51
N THR A 34 1.04 -1.41 5.24
CA THR A 34 1.56 -1.67 3.88
C THR A 34 1.59 -3.16 3.60
N TYR A 35 1.19 -3.53 2.40
CA TYR A 35 1.18 -4.91 1.92
C TYR A 35 1.93 -5.03 0.61
N ARG A 36 2.96 -5.87 0.58
CA ARG A 36 3.80 -6.21 -0.57
C ARG A 36 3.12 -7.29 -1.41
N MET A 37 2.54 -6.89 -2.53
CA MET A 37 1.65 -7.70 -3.36
C MET A 37 2.38 -8.88 -4.02
N THR A 38 1.68 -9.99 -4.24
CA THR A 38 2.15 -11.06 -5.14
C THR A 38 1.94 -10.67 -6.60
N GLU A 39 2.50 -11.44 -7.54
CA GLU A 39 2.23 -11.24 -8.95
C GLU A 39 0.75 -11.46 -9.29
N GLU A 40 0.11 -12.44 -8.64
CA GLU A 40 -1.32 -12.73 -8.80
C GLU A 40 -2.19 -11.58 -8.27
N ASP A 41 -1.85 -11.00 -7.11
CA ASP A 41 -2.54 -9.83 -6.56
C ASP A 41 -2.47 -8.66 -7.55
N VAL A 42 -1.29 -8.41 -8.12
CA VAL A 42 -1.09 -7.33 -9.09
C VAL A 42 -1.90 -7.62 -10.35
N ALA A 43 -1.87 -8.84 -10.87
CA ALA A 43 -2.65 -9.22 -12.05
C ALA A 43 -4.16 -9.02 -11.83
N ALA A 44 -4.67 -9.36 -10.64
CA ALA A 44 -6.07 -9.16 -10.28
C ALA A 44 -6.47 -7.69 -10.13
N CYS A 45 -5.54 -6.82 -9.69
CA CYS A 45 -5.79 -5.38 -9.54
C CYS A 45 -5.55 -4.58 -10.83
N ARG A 46 -4.73 -5.08 -11.75
CA ARG A 46 -4.27 -4.37 -12.96
C ARG A 46 -5.39 -3.80 -13.84
N PRO A 47 -6.55 -4.47 -14.03
CA PRO A 47 -7.68 -3.90 -14.78
C PRO A 47 -8.26 -2.61 -14.20
N PHE A 48 -7.95 -2.28 -12.95
CA PHE A 48 -8.44 -1.10 -12.24
C PHE A 48 -7.39 0.01 -12.10
N PHE A 49 -6.17 -0.20 -12.58
CA PHE A 49 -5.13 0.82 -12.51
C PHE A 49 -5.46 2.01 -13.41
N ASP A 50 -5.01 3.19 -13.00
CA ASP A 50 -5.17 4.42 -13.75
C ASP A 50 -4.43 4.31 -15.09
N GLU A 51 -5.08 4.68 -16.19
CA GLU A 51 -4.47 4.67 -17.53
C GLU A 51 -3.21 5.55 -17.59
N THR A 52 -3.22 6.64 -16.83
CA THR A 52 -2.09 7.54 -16.64
C THR A 52 -1.72 7.55 -15.15
N PRO A 53 -0.69 6.78 -14.74
CA PRO A 53 -0.19 6.81 -13.37
C PRO A 53 0.31 8.20 -12.98
N CYS A 54 0.40 8.43 -11.67
CA CYS A 54 1.05 9.62 -11.14
C CYS A 54 2.55 9.66 -11.47
N GLU A 55 3.15 10.85 -11.34
CA GLU A 55 4.60 11.04 -11.47
C GLU A 55 5.39 10.23 -10.43
N TRP A 56 6.63 9.89 -10.78
CA TRP A 56 7.55 9.23 -9.86
C TRP A 56 7.98 10.16 -8.73
N VAL A 57 7.99 9.63 -7.50
CA VAL A 57 8.44 10.32 -6.30
C VAL A 57 9.60 9.54 -5.69
N ASN A 58 10.76 10.18 -5.61
CA ASN A 58 11.94 9.59 -4.99
C ASN A 58 11.76 9.48 -3.46
N MET A 59 12.12 8.33 -2.89
CA MET A 59 11.93 8.04 -1.46
C MET A 59 13.09 8.54 -0.57
N GLY A 60 14.23 8.90 -1.15
CA GLY A 60 15.47 9.17 -0.42
C GLY A 60 16.15 7.91 0.14
N VAL A 61 15.62 6.73 -0.17
CA VAL A 61 16.15 5.40 0.19
C VAL A 61 16.04 4.48 -1.02
N GLN A 62 16.84 3.41 -1.05
CA GLN A 62 16.86 2.44 -2.16
C GLN A 62 16.85 1.01 -1.63
N ALA A 63 16.09 0.13 -2.28
CA ALA A 63 16.14 -1.31 -2.05
C ALA A 63 15.98 -2.08 -3.37
N ASP A 64 17.11 -2.52 -3.93
CA ASP A 64 17.18 -3.26 -5.20
C ASP A 64 16.31 -4.51 -5.22
N ASN A 65 16.21 -5.18 -4.07
CA ASN A 65 15.40 -6.40 -3.92
C ASN A 65 13.89 -6.14 -3.94
N LEU A 66 13.43 -4.89 -4.08
CA LEU A 66 12.03 -4.51 -4.19
C LEU A 66 11.73 -3.75 -5.51
N ALA A 67 12.70 -3.64 -6.42
CA ALA A 67 12.51 -3.00 -7.71
C ALA A 67 11.39 -3.69 -8.52
N GLY A 68 10.50 -2.90 -9.13
CA GLY A 68 9.36 -3.39 -9.90
C GLY A 68 8.22 -4.00 -9.07
N GLU A 69 8.33 -4.04 -7.74
CA GLU A 69 7.25 -4.56 -6.89
C GLU A 69 6.13 -3.52 -6.67
N TYR A 70 4.98 -4.02 -6.21
CA TYR A 70 3.78 -3.22 -5.95
C TYR A 70 3.35 -3.36 -4.49
N PHE A 71 2.81 -2.27 -3.94
CA PHE A 71 2.36 -2.23 -2.55
C PHE A 71 0.97 -1.62 -2.44
N ILE A 72 0.10 -2.19 -1.62
CA ILE A 72 -1.04 -1.47 -1.06
C ILE A 72 -0.55 -0.68 0.15
N THR A 73 -0.97 0.57 0.31
CA THR A 73 -0.59 1.44 1.43
C THR A 73 -1.78 2.28 1.91
N THR A 74 -1.85 2.52 3.22
CA THR A 74 -2.70 3.58 3.78
C THR A 74 -2.12 4.96 3.44
N GLY A 75 -2.99 5.95 3.27
CA GLY A 75 -2.57 7.31 2.96
C GLY A 75 -2.05 8.10 4.16
N SER A 76 -1.22 9.11 3.90
CA SER A 76 -0.76 10.04 4.93
C SER A 76 -1.92 10.82 5.54
N GLY A 77 -1.98 10.87 6.88
CA GLY A 77 -3.04 11.54 7.62
C GLY A 77 -4.42 10.87 7.51
N LYS A 78 -4.53 9.70 6.87
CA LYS A 78 -5.79 8.95 6.73
C LYS A 78 -6.07 8.13 7.97
N PHE A 79 -7.35 7.86 8.21
CA PHE A 79 -7.85 7.28 9.46
C PHE A 79 -8.24 5.83 9.15
N PHE A 80 -7.82 4.87 9.97
CA PHE A 80 -8.21 3.46 9.77
C PHE A 80 -9.73 3.30 9.75
N ARG A 81 -10.43 4.05 10.61
CA ARG A 81 -11.89 4.17 10.65
C ARG A 81 -12.53 4.47 9.28
N ASN A 82 -11.84 5.22 8.42
CA ASN A 82 -12.40 5.69 7.15
C ASN A 82 -12.02 4.80 5.97
N VAL A 83 -11.17 3.78 6.17
CA VAL A 83 -10.75 2.88 5.08
C VAL A 83 -11.92 2.08 4.51
N GLU A 84 -12.80 1.53 5.34
CA GLU A 84 -13.98 0.78 4.88
C GLU A 84 -15.03 1.68 4.19
N PRO A 85 -15.48 2.81 4.78
CA PRO A 85 -16.50 3.65 4.14
C PRO A 85 -15.99 4.46 2.95
N ASP A 86 -14.68 4.71 2.85
CA ASP A 86 -14.09 5.50 1.75
C ASP A 86 -12.67 5.01 1.37
N PRO A 87 -12.56 3.84 0.71
CA PRO A 87 -11.25 3.27 0.42
C PRO A 87 -10.45 4.08 -0.61
N ILE A 88 -11.09 4.64 -1.64
CA ILE A 88 -10.38 5.35 -2.73
C ILE A 88 -9.59 6.57 -2.23
N HIS A 89 -10.06 7.25 -1.18
CA HIS A 89 -9.33 8.37 -0.57
C HIS A 89 -8.43 7.95 0.60
N SER A 90 -8.54 6.71 1.08
CA SER A 90 -7.86 6.25 2.31
C SER A 90 -6.67 5.33 2.05
N ILE A 91 -6.71 4.56 0.95
CA ILE A 91 -5.67 3.61 0.55
C ILE A 91 -5.32 3.80 -0.92
N GLY A 92 -4.16 3.27 -1.33
CA GLY A 92 -3.78 3.22 -2.73
C GLY A 92 -2.80 2.11 -3.02
N ILE A 93 -2.53 1.91 -4.30
CA ILE A 93 -1.52 0.99 -4.81
C ILE A 93 -0.40 1.81 -5.42
N VAL A 94 0.84 1.52 -5.00
CA VAL A 94 2.04 2.11 -5.58
C VAL A 94 2.89 1.06 -6.27
N GLU A 95 3.51 1.46 -7.37
CA GLU A 95 4.56 0.71 -8.08
C GLU A 95 5.92 1.28 -7.70
N ILE A 96 6.93 0.42 -7.55
CA ILE A 96 8.33 0.79 -7.36
C ILE A 96 9.07 0.73 -8.70
N ASN A 97 9.90 1.74 -8.98
CA ASN A 97 10.65 1.78 -10.23
C ASN A 97 11.71 0.66 -10.33
N ASP A 98 12.35 0.60 -11.50
CA ASP A 98 13.42 -0.35 -11.84
C ASP A 98 14.67 -0.22 -10.97
N LYS A 99 14.93 0.97 -10.42
CA LYS A 99 16.04 1.21 -9.49
C LYS A 99 15.74 0.83 -8.03
N GLY A 100 14.47 0.70 -7.66
CA GLY A 100 14.08 0.46 -6.27
C GLY A 100 14.19 1.69 -5.36
N ASP A 101 14.14 2.92 -5.90
CA ASP A 101 14.35 4.17 -5.16
C ASP A 101 13.16 5.15 -5.20
N SER A 102 12.17 4.88 -6.04
CA SER A 102 11.03 5.78 -6.27
C SER A 102 9.73 4.99 -6.37
N TRP A 103 8.63 5.59 -5.91
CA TRP A 103 7.29 5.07 -6.09
C TRP A 103 6.45 5.96 -7.01
N ARG A 104 5.42 5.39 -7.62
CA ARG A 104 4.31 6.16 -8.21
C ARG A 104 2.97 5.52 -7.85
N ILE A 105 1.93 6.32 -7.72
CA ILE A 105 0.57 5.81 -7.49
C ILE A 105 0.01 5.32 -8.83
N VAL A 106 -0.52 4.10 -8.83
CA VAL A 106 -1.19 3.46 -9.97
C VAL A 106 -2.68 3.24 -9.74
N TRP A 107 -3.15 3.44 -8.50
CA TRP A 107 -4.57 3.43 -8.14
C TRP A 107 -4.79 4.03 -6.74
N GLY A 108 -5.93 4.67 -6.52
CA GLY A 108 -6.37 5.15 -5.21
C GLY A 108 -5.61 6.39 -4.74
N LEU A 109 -5.71 6.69 -3.45
CA LEU A 109 -5.21 7.95 -2.86
C LEU A 109 -5.68 9.18 -3.66
N ALA A 110 -6.98 9.21 -3.97
CA ALA A 110 -7.60 10.29 -4.74
C ALA A 110 -7.45 11.68 -4.08
N ASP A 111 -7.67 12.72 -4.88
CA ASP A 111 -7.58 14.13 -4.50
C ASP A 111 -6.21 14.57 -3.96
N GLY A 112 -5.15 14.03 -4.54
CA GLY A 112 -3.76 14.40 -4.21
C GLY A 112 -3.27 13.83 -2.88
N ALA A 113 -3.96 12.82 -2.33
CA ALA A 113 -3.42 12.06 -1.22
C ALA A 113 -2.14 11.33 -1.62
N LYS A 114 -1.33 11.00 -0.63
CA LYS A 114 -0.03 10.32 -0.79
C LYS A 114 0.00 9.09 0.11
N PRO A 115 0.89 8.12 -0.15
CA PRO A 115 1.19 7.05 0.80
C PRO A 115 1.49 7.61 2.20
N THR A 116 1.36 6.79 3.23
CA THR A 116 1.75 7.15 4.60
C THR A 116 3.13 7.84 4.61
N SER A 117 3.30 8.85 5.47
CA SER A 117 4.59 9.54 5.62
C SER A 117 5.73 8.59 6.02
N GLU A 118 5.37 7.43 6.58
CA GLU A 118 6.30 6.37 6.99
C GLU A 118 6.53 5.32 5.88
N PHE A 119 6.06 5.56 4.66
CA PHE A 119 6.21 4.60 3.57
C PHE A 119 7.67 4.23 3.29
N PRO A 120 8.65 5.17 3.27
CA PRO A 120 10.06 4.82 3.14
C PRO A 120 10.57 3.88 4.25
N SER A 121 10.13 4.09 5.51
CA SER A 121 10.48 3.21 6.63
C SER A 121 9.86 1.82 6.48
N HIS A 122 8.58 1.76 6.08
CA HIS A 122 7.89 0.50 5.77
C HIS A 122 8.56 -0.25 4.63
N PHE A 123 8.92 0.45 3.55
CA PHE A 123 9.61 -0.08 2.40
C PHE A 123 10.95 -0.72 2.78
N MET A 124 11.77 -0.04 3.59
CA MET A 124 13.03 -0.62 4.09
C MET A 124 12.80 -1.82 5.01
N ASN A 125 11.78 -1.79 5.86
CA ASN A 125 11.40 -2.94 6.67
C ASN A 125 11.00 -4.13 5.78
N HIS A 126 10.21 -3.91 4.72
CA HIS A 126 9.87 -4.95 3.74
C HIS A 126 11.13 -5.53 3.08
N SER A 127 12.12 -4.71 2.74
CA SER A 127 13.37 -5.18 2.13
C SER A 127 14.10 -6.16 3.05
N VAL A 128 14.26 -5.79 4.34
CA VAL A 128 14.89 -6.62 5.36
C VAL A 128 14.07 -7.90 5.60
N ARG A 129 12.74 -7.77 5.73
CA ARG A 129 11.86 -8.92 5.97
C ARG A 129 11.80 -9.87 4.78
N LYS A 130 11.78 -9.37 3.54
CA LYS A 130 11.84 -10.18 2.32
C LYS A 130 13.11 -11.01 2.30
N ALA A 131 14.27 -10.39 2.54
CA ALA A 131 15.55 -11.10 2.59
C ALA A 131 15.58 -12.15 3.71
N ALA A 132 15.16 -11.78 4.93
CA ALA A 132 15.22 -12.66 6.10
C ALA A 132 14.26 -13.86 6.05
N THR A 133 13.21 -13.79 5.23
CA THR A 133 12.15 -14.82 5.18
C THR A 133 12.00 -15.47 3.81
N ASN A 134 12.99 -15.27 2.92
CA ASN A 134 12.93 -15.72 1.54
C ASN A 134 11.61 -15.32 0.85
N GLY A 135 11.17 -14.08 1.09
CA GLY A 135 9.97 -13.51 0.51
C GLY A 135 8.64 -13.91 1.14
N ALA A 136 8.62 -14.71 2.20
CA ALA A 136 7.37 -15.11 2.86
C ALA A 136 6.64 -13.95 3.54
N ASN A 137 7.36 -13.04 4.20
CA ASN A 137 6.75 -11.89 4.86
C ASN A 137 6.37 -10.80 3.85
N ARG A 138 5.13 -10.30 3.96
CA ARG A 138 4.55 -9.32 3.02
C ARG A 138 3.79 -8.17 3.67
N VAL A 139 3.68 -8.13 4.99
CA VAL A 139 2.90 -7.12 5.72
C VAL A 139 3.81 -6.41 6.72
N ILE A 140 3.73 -5.08 6.73
CA ILE A 140 4.21 -4.25 7.85
C ILE A 140 3.01 -3.42 8.31
N TYR A 141 2.71 -3.53 9.60
CA TYR A 141 1.56 -2.94 10.28
C TYR A 141 2.08 -2.21 11.51
N HIS A 142 1.81 -0.91 11.58
CA HIS A 142 2.11 -0.05 12.71
C HIS A 142 0.82 0.29 13.44
#